data_AF-A0A1V9QF83-F1
#
_entry.id   AF-A0A1V9QF83-F1
#
_cell.length_a   1.000
_cell.length_b   1.000
_cell.length_c   1.000
_cell.angle_alpha   90.00
_cell.angle_beta   90.00
_cell.angle_gamma   90.00
#
_symmetry.space_group_name_H-M   'P 1'
#
loop_
_entity.id
_entity.type
_entity.pdbx_description
1 polymer ?
#
loop_
_entity_poly.entity_id
_entity_poly.type
_entity_poly.pdbx_seq_one_letter_code
_entity_poly.pdbx_strand_id
1 'polypeptide(L)' 'KNSRQLLNLLTDTSSWNLPPEMRQALKTIKKHKSEIENSFVLPRLTNGPIEGVNNHIKVIKRIAYGYNNFKHFRLR' A
#
# COMPACT_ATOMS: atom_id res chain seq x y z
N LYS A 1 16.91 -11.37 -6.35
CA LYS A 1 16.81 -12.81 -6.00
C LYS A 1 16.22 -13.01 -4.59
N ASN A 2 16.68 -12.26 -3.58
CA ASN A 2 16.22 -12.41 -2.19
C ASN A 2 14.73 -12.08 -1.93
N SER A 3 14.14 -11.09 -2.62
CA SER A 3 12.73 -10.68 -2.38
C SER A 3 11.70 -11.75 -2.76
N ARG A 4 11.90 -12.43 -3.89
CA ARG A 4 11.03 -13.55 -4.32
C ARG A 4 11.14 -14.76 -3.39
N GLN A 5 12.36 -15.06 -2.94
CA GLN A 5 12.60 -16.15 -1.99
C GLN A 5 11.85 -15.89 -0.67
N LEU A 6 11.91 -14.65 -0.17
CA LEU A 6 11.20 -14.23 1.03
C LEU A 6 9.67 -14.30 0.83
N LEU A 7 9.15 -13.80 -0.30
CA LEU A 7 7.72 -13.86 -0.59
C LEU A 7 7.20 -15.31 -0.63
N ASN A 8 7.95 -16.22 -1.25
CA ASN A 8 7.60 -17.63 -1.28
C ASN A 8 7.59 -18.26 0.12
N LEU A 9 8.62 -17.99 0.93
CA LEU A 9 8.67 -18.45 2.32
C LEU A 9 7.44 -17.99 3.12
N LEU A 10 7.03 -16.72 2.96
CA LEU A 10 5.83 -16.19 3.61
C LEU A 10 4.55 -16.84 3.07
N THR A 11 4.45 -17.09 1.77
CA THR A 11 3.25 -17.72 1.20
C THR A 11 3.11 -19.18 1.62
N ASP A 12 4.22 -19.87 1.87
CA ASP A 12 4.25 -21.28 2.25
C ASP A 12 4.05 -21.46 3.77
N THR A 13 4.32 -20.42 4.56
CA THR A 13 4.09 -20.43 6.02
C THR A 13 2.62 -20.63 6.37
N SER A 14 2.32 -21.52 7.32
CA SER A 14 0.98 -21.68 7.88
C SER A 14 0.62 -20.48 8.77
N SER A 15 -0.59 -19.92 8.61
CA SER A 15 -1.06 -18.80 9.42
C SER A 15 -1.12 -19.12 10.92
N TRP A 16 -1.23 -20.40 11.28
CA TRP A 16 -1.26 -20.86 12.66
C TRP A 16 0.10 -20.76 13.37
N ASN A 17 1.19 -20.69 12.60
CA ASN A 17 2.56 -20.55 13.10
C ASN A 17 2.94 -19.09 13.39
N LEU A 18 2.03 -18.14 13.16
CA LEU A 18 2.25 -16.72 13.41
C LEU A 18 1.35 -16.19 14.54
N PRO A 19 1.82 -15.14 15.26
CA PRO A 19 0.99 -14.39 16.19
C PRO A 19 -0.32 -13.92 15.53
N PRO A 20 -1.47 -13.92 16.25
CA PRO A 20 -2.78 -13.54 15.71
C PRO A 20 -2.77 -12.22 14.91
N GLU A 21 -2.01 -11.23 15.36
CA GLU A 21 -1.85 -9.91 14.78
C GLU A 21 -1.26 -9.97 13.37
N MET A 22 -0.39 -10.94 13.11
CA MET A 22 0.29 -11.12 11.82
C MET A 22 -0.49 -11.99 10.85
N ARG A 23 -1.48 -12.76 11.32
CA ARG A 23 -2.26 -13.68 10.48
C ARG A 23 -3.01 -12.95 9.38
N GLN A 24 -3.54 -11.77 9.71
CA GLN A 24 -4.26 -10.95 8.73
C GLN A 24 -3.30 -10.41 7.66
N ALA A 25 -2.11 -9.94 8.06
CA ALA A 25 -1.08 -9.53 7.12
C ALA A 25 -0.67 -10.69 6.19
N LEU A 26 -0.47 -11.89 6.74
CA LEU A 26 -0.14 -13.07 5.94
C LEU A 26 -1.24 -13.43 4.94
N LYS A 27 -2.51 -13.37 5.35
CA LYS A 27 -3.66 -13.59 4.45
C LYS A 27 -3.66 -12.59 3.29
N THR A 28 -3.43 -11.31 3.57
CA THR A 28 -3.36 -10.26 2.55
C THR A 28 -2.19 -10.49 1.59
N ILE A 29 -1.01 -10.87 2.11
CA ILE A 29 0.16 -11.18 1.27
C ILE A 29 -0.12 -12.36 0.34
N LYS A 30 -0.74 -13.45 0.86
CA LYS A 30 -1.12 -14.61 0.03
C LYS A 30 -2.15 -14.23 -1.03
N LYS A 31 -3.14 -13.40 -0.67
CA LYS A 31 -4.18 -12.91 -1.59
C LYS A 31 -3.59 -12.12 -2.76
N HIS A 32 -2.57 -11.30 -2.49
CA HIS A 32 -1.98 -10.37 -3.47
C HIS A 32 -0.58 -10.81 -3.96
N LYS A 33 -0.30 -12.12 -3.95
CA LYS A 33 1.03 -12.65 -4.27
C LYS A 33 1.47 -12.24 -5.68
N SER A 34 0.59 -12.37 -6.67
CA SER A 34 0.94 -12.11 -8.07
C SER A 34 1.23 -10.63 -8.33
N GLU A 35 0.49 -9.72 -7.71
CA GLU A 35 0.73 -8.28 -7.79
C GLU A 35 2.07 -7.91 -7.16
N ILE A 36 2.40 -8.49 -6.00
CA ILE A 36 3.70 -8.29 -5.34
C ILE A 36 4.84 -8.84 -6.21
N GLU A 37 4.69 -10.01 -6.82
CA GLU A 37 5.68 -10.58 -7.74
C GLU A 37 5.92 -9.69 -8.96
N ASN A 38 4.83 -9.17 -9.56
CA ASN A 38 4.89 -8.25 -10.68
C ASN A 38 5.60 -6.94 -10.32
N SER A 39 5.44 -6.45 -9.09
CA SER A 39 6.14 -5.25 -8.61
C SER A 39 7.67 -5.43 -8.60
N PHE A 40 8.17 -6.64 -8.38
CA PHE A 40 9.62 -6.91 -8.43
C PHE A 40 10.18 -6.95 -9.86
N VAL A 41 9.32 -7.14 -10.87
CA VAL A 41 9.71 -7.29 -12.28
C VAL A 41 9.61 -5.96 -13.03
N LEU A 42 8.70 -5.08 -12.62
CA LEU A 42 8.34 -3.87 -13.36
C LEU A 42 8.97 -2.61 -12.72
N PRO A 43 10.24 -2.28 -13.03
CA PRO A 43 10.97 -1.18 -12.38
C PRO A 43 10.39 0.21 -12.65
N ARG A 44 9.49 0.33 -13.64
CA ARG A 44 8.83 1.61 -13.99
C ARG A 44 7.62 1.91 -13.11
N LEU A 45 7.06 0.90 -12.43
CA LEU A 45 5.93 1.08 -11.53
C LEU A 45 6.49 1.30 -10.11
N THR A 46 6.55 2.57 -9.72
CA THR A 46 6.99 2.98 -8.37
C THR A 46 5.80 3.56 -7.61
N ASN A 47 5.85 3.51 -6.28
CA ASN A 47 4.82 4.14 -5.44
C ASN A 47 4.94 5.67 -5.41
N GLY A 48 6.03 6.26 -5.92
CA GLY A 48 6.33 7.68 -5.83
C GLY A 48 5.21 8.61 -6.31
N PRO A 49 4.62 8.42 -7.51
CA PRO A 49 3.49 9.24 -7.96
C PRO A 49 2.27 9.15 -7.04
N ILE A 50 1.93 7.95 -6.57
CA ILE A 50 0.77 7.71 -5.69
C ILE A 50 1.02 8.36 -4.31
N GLU A 51 2.22 8.21 -3.77
CA GLU A 51 2.64 8.82 -2.52
C GLU A 51 2.63 10.36 -2.62
N GLY A 52 3.10 10.91 -3.74
CA GLY A 52 3.06 12.34 -4.03
C GLY A 52 1.63 12.89 -4.02
N VAL A 53 0.71 12.23 -4.72
CA VAL A 53 -0.73 12.59 -4.72
C VAL A 53 -1.32 12.50 -3.31
N ASN A 54 -1.07 11.40 -2.59
CA ASN A 54 -1.58 11.21 -1.24
C ASN A 54 -1.04 12.27 -0.26
N ASN A 55 0.24 12.64 -0.39
CA ASN A 55 0.82 13.71 0.41
C ASN A 55 0.18 15.07 0.07
N HIS A 56 0.00 15.37 -1.21
CA HIS A 56 -0.63 16.60 -1.65
C HIS A 56 -2.06 16.72 -1.10
N ILE A 57 -2.87 15.66 -1.20
CA ILE A 57 -4.21 15.60 -0.60
C ILE A 57 -4.14 15.82 0.92
N LYS A 58 -3.21 15.18 1.63
CA LYS A 58 -3.05 15.35 3.08
C LYS A 58 -2.66 16.78 3.45
N VAL A 59 -1.75 17.42 2.69
CA VAL A 59 -1.36 18.82 2.87
C VAL A 59 -2.58 19.71 2.70
N ILE A 60 -3.30 19.54 1.59
CA ILE A 60 -4.50 20.30 1.29
C ILE A 60 -5.55 20.15 2.43
N LYS A 61 -5.81 18.91 2.89
CA LYS A 61 -6.71 18.64 4.00
C LYS A 61 -6.28 19.32 5.31
N ARG A 62 -4.97 19.48 5.56
CA ARG A 62 -4.44 20.12 6.77
C ARG A 62 -4.55 21.64 6.73
N ILE A 63 -4.25 22.26 5.59
CA ILE A 63 -4.34 23.72 5.41
C ILE A 63 -5.77 24.22 5.19
N ALA A 64 -6.71 23.30 4.95
CA ALA A 64 -8.10 23.60 4.68
C ALA A 64 -8.88 24.22 5.85
N TYR A 65 -8.41 24.07 7.10
CA TYR A 65 -9.03 24.59 8.34
C TYR A 65 -10.57 24.59 8.36
N GLY A 66 -11.21 23.52 7.84
CA GLY A 66 -12.67 23.43 7.79
C GLY A 66 -13.32 24.10 6.59
N TYR A 67 -12.83 23.85 5.36
CA TYR A 67 -13.64 24.02 4.16
C TYR A 67 -14.93 23.17 4.27
N ASN A 68 -15.98 23.77 4.81
CA ASN A 68 -17.31 23.16 4.91
C ASN A 68 -18.01 23.06 3.55
N ASN A 69 -17.49 23.77 2.53
CA ASN A 69 -18.06 23.82 1.20
C ASN A 69 -17.07 23.33 0.13
N PHE A 70 -17.33 22.15 -0.42
CA PHE A 70 -16.54 21.52 -1.49
C PHE A 70 -16.47 22.36 -2.76
N LYS A 71 -17.48 23.21 -3.04
CA LYS A 71 -17.49 24.10 -4.21
C LYS A 71 -16.37 25.15 -4.12
N HIS A 72 -16.13 25.70 -2.94
CA HIS A 72 -15.07 26.70 -2.73
C HIS A 72 -13.68 26.06 -2.75
N PHE A 73 -13.58 24.81 -2.28
CA PHE A 73 -12.37 24.02 -2.34
C PHE A 73 -11.93 23.69 -3.78
N ARG A 74 -12.89 23.38 -4.66
CA ARG A 74 -12.64 22.99 -6.07
C ARG A 74 -12.31 24.16 -7.01
N LEU A 75 -12.65 25.39 -6.63
CA LEU A 75 -12.44 26.59 -7.46
C LEU A 75 -11.03 27.20 -7.32
N ARG A 76 -10.19 26.67 -6.43
CA ARG A 76 -8.77 27.00 -6.29
C ARG A 76 -7.93 25.79 -6.70
#